data_AF-A0A183FA80-F1
#
_entry.id   AF-A0A183FA80-F1
#
_cell.length_a   1.000
_cell.length_b   1.000
_cell.length_c   1.000
_cell.angle_alpha   90.00
_cell.angle_beta   90.00
_cell.angle_gamma   90.00
#
_symmetry.space_group_name_H-M   'P 1'
#
loop_
_entity.id
_entity.type
_entity.pdbx_description
1 polymer ?
#
loop_
_entity_poly.entity_id
_entity_poly.type
_entity_poly.pdbx_seq_one_letter_code
_entity_poly.pdbx_strand_id
1 'polypeptide(L)'
;MYLRCPTDLASLESDCANDVACLFDAVMLQARMLGDEARISYNYYLSQRLEGAARYNSCGAMNIEYPEYLIKGPSSGEPAYLEGDKLSFSCFQTHVIKGDSEFQCRKIRNEDNSWRMQWTLGGQPWCRHRLAL
;
A
#
# COMPACT_ATOMS: atom_id res chain seq x y z
N MET A 1 13.92 45.69 -24.20
CA MET A 1 12.76 44.79 -24.28
C MET A 1 13.27 43.40 -23.98
N TYR A 2 13.04 42.88 -22.77
CA TYR A 2 13.58 41.58 -22.36
C TYR A 2 12.75 40.48 -23.00
N LEU A 3 13.31 39.81 -24.02
CA LEU A 3 12.77 38.57 -24.55
C LEU A 3 12.89 37.50 -23.47
N ARG A 4 11.76 37.22 -22.82
CA ARG A 4 11.64 36.16 -21.83
C ARG A 4 11.09 34.85 -22.41
N CYS A 5 11.00 34.69 -23.74
CA CYS A 5 10.76 33.34 -24.27
C CYS A 5 12.07 32.54 -24.20
N PRO A 6 12.04 31.25 -23.78
CA PRO A 6 13.17 30.35 -23.98
C PRO A 6 13.64 30.46 -25.43
N THR A 7 14.90 30.78 -25.65
CA THR A 7 15.45 31.02 -26.99
C THR A 7 15.47 29.75 -27.85
N ASP A 8 15.39 28.58 -27.20
CA ASP A 8 15.45 27.28 -27.84
C ASP A 8 14.82 26.20 -26.94
N LEU A 9 13.90 25.42 -27.52
CA LEU A 9 13.27 24.27 -26.84
C LEU A 9 14.29 23.17 -26.54
N ALA A 10 15.28 22.96 -27.41
CA ALA A 10 16.27 21.88 -27.23
C ALA A 10 17.14 22.11 -25.99
N SER A 11 17.47 23.37 -25.70
CA SER A 11 18.14 23.74 -24.44
C SER A 11 17.29 23.45 -23.19
N LEU A 12 15.96 23.52 -23.30
CA LEU A 12 15.05 23.22 -22.21
C LEU A 12 14.87 21.71 -22.01
N GLU A 13 14.79 20.96 -23.11
CA GLU A 13 14.79 19.49 -23.10
C GLU A 13 16.12 18.93 -22.53
N SER A 14 17.25 19.61 -22.76
CA SER A 14 18.53 19.23 -22.13
C SER A 14 18.51 19.42 -20.60
N ASP A 15 17.88 20.48 -20.10
CA ASP A 15 17.91 20.83 -18.66
C ASP A 15 16.85 20.04 -17.87
N CYS A 16 15.64 19.92 -18.43
CA CYS A 16 14.49 19.30 -17.80
C CYS A 16 14.26 17.84 -18.21
N ALA A 17 14.93 17.35 -19.26
CA ALA A 17 14.61 16.08 -19.90
C ALA A 17 13.10 16.01 -20.23
N ASN A 18 12.43 14.93 -19.83
CA ASN A 18 11.00 14.72 -19.99
C ASN A 18 10.19 15.02 -18.71
N ASP A 19 10.77 15.74 -17.74
CA ASP A 19 10.07 16.09 -16.50
C ASP A 19 9.02 17.18 -16.77
N VAL A 20 7.75 16.81 -16.70
CA VAL A 20 6.62 17.70 -17.02
C VAL A 20 6.56 18.89 -16.07
N ALA A 21 6.89 18.73 -14.79
CA ALA A 21 6.87 19.84 -13.83
C ALA A 21 7.96 20.86 -14.17
N CYS A 22 9.16 20.39 -14.49
CA CYS A 22 10.27 21.25 -14.93
C CYS A 22 9.95 21.98 -16.24
N LEU A 23 9.50 21.25 -17.26
CA LEU A 23 9.19 21.82 -18.57
C LEU A 23 8.07 22.86 -18.47
N PHE A 24 7.01 22.56 -17.73
CA PHE A 24 5.88 23.46 -17.58
C PHE A 24 6.28 24.76 -16.88
N ASP A 25 6.92 24.69 -15.70
CA ASP A 25 7.27 25.88 -14.94
C ASP A 25 8.41 26.68 -15.59
N ALA A 26 9.38 26.01 -16.23
CA ALA A 26 10.44 26.70 -16.96
C ALA A 26 9.91 27.47 -18.18
N VAL A 27 8.89 26.94 -18.89
CA VAL A 27 8.23 27.64 -20.01
C VAL A 27 7.31 28.75 -19.51
N MET A 28 6.42 28.44 -18.57
CA MET A 28 5.36 29.36 -18.13
C MET A 28 5.90 30.53 -17.31
N LEU A 29 6.89 30.28 -16.45
CA LEU A 29 7.53 31.31 -15.63
C LEU A 29 8.76 31.91 -16.29
N GLN A 30 9.15 31.37 -17.45
CA GLN A 30 10.27 31.87 -18.24
C GLN A 30 11.59 31.89 -17.45
N ALA A 31 11.75 30.92 -16.55
CA ALA A 31 12.84 30.87 -15.60
C ALA A 31 13.26 29.42 -15.32
N ARG A 32 14.44 29.03 -15.80
CA ARG A 32 14.98 27.67 -15.66
C ARG A 32 15.13 27.23 -14.20
N MET A 33 15.67 28.11 -13.35
CA MET A 33 15.85 27.82 -11.93
C MET A 33 14.52 27.50 -11.22
N LEU A 34 13.40 28.09 -11.67
CA LEU A 34 12.09 27.78 -11.09
C LEU A 34 11.58 26.41 -11.56
N GLY A 35 11.85 26.01 -12.80
CA GLY A 35 11.56 24.65 -13.28
C GLY A 35 12.39 23.57 -12.57
N ASP A 36 13.66 23.84 -12.30
CA ASP A 36 14.52 22.93 -11.53
C ASP A 36 14.00 22.74 -10.09
N GLU A 37 13.62 23.83 -9.43
CA GLU A 37 13.03 23.78 -8.09
C GLU A 37 11.68 23.06 -8.11
N ALA A 38 10.85 23.29 -9.13
CA ALA A 38 9.59 22.59 -9.32
C ALA A 38 9.78 21.08 -9.45
N ARG A 39 10.77 20.63 -10.24
CA ARG A 39 11.15 19.22 -10.33
C ARG A 39 11.55 18.62 -8.98
N ILE A 40 12.42 19.31 -8.25
CA ILE A 40 12.90 18.83 -6.94
C ILE A 40 11.73 18.71 -5.97
N SER A 41 10.91 19.76 -5.87
CA SER A 41 9.73 19.80 -5.01
C SER A 41 8.70 18.74 -5.38
N TYR A 42 8.44 18.54 -6.67
CA TYR A 42 7.52 17.52 -7.15
C TYR A 42 7.99 16.09 -6.85
N ASN A 43 9.28 15.80 -7.08
CA ASN A 43 9.85 14.49 -6.75
C ASN A 43 9.86 14.24 -5.24
N TYR A 44 10.16 15.26 -4.43
CA TYR A 44 10.04 15.18 -2.98
C TYR A 44 8.60 14.88 -2.56
N TYR A 45 7.62 15.60 -3.11
CA TYR A 45 6.20 15.36 -2.87
C TYR A 45 5.78 13.93 -3.25
N LEU A 46 6.18 13.44 -4.42
CA LEU A 46 5.86 12.08 -4.86
C LEU A 46 6.43 11.03 -3.91
N SER A 47 7.68 11.20 -3.48
CA SER A 47 8.33 10.33 -2.49
C SER A 47 7.55 10.31 -1.18
N GLN A 48 7.23 11.48 -0.64
CA GLN A 48 6.44 11.61 0.61
C GLN A 48 5.04 11.00 0.46
N ARG A 49 4.39 11.21 -0.68
CA ARG A 49 3.08 10.62 -0.97
C ARG A 49 3.14 9.10 -1.01
N LEU A 50 4.15 8.51 -1.65
CA LEU A 50 4.33 7.06 -1.72
C LEU A 50 4.59 6.48 -0.32
N GLU A 51 5.43 7.12 0.48
CA GLU A 51 5.72 6.69 1.85
C GLU A 51 4.49 6.81 2.77
N GLY A 52 3.75 7.91 2.67
CA GLY A 52 2.51 8.12 3.42
C GLY A 52 1.41 7.14 3.01
N ALA A 53 1.23 6.91 1.72
CA ALA A 53 0.23 5.99 1.18
C ALA A 53 0.57 4.51 1.46
N ALA A 54 1.85 4.17 1.62
CA ALA A 54 2.29 2.80 1.91
C ALA A 54 1.60 2.21 3.14
N ARG A 55 1.32 3.03 4.17
CA ARG A 55 0.66 2.58 5.40
C ARG A 55 -0.83 2.23 5.20
N TYR A 56 -1.42 2.68 4.10
CA TYR A 56 -2.80 2.43 3.73
C TYR A 56 -2.96 1.30 2.71
N ASN A 57 -1.87 0.60 2.37
CA ASN A 57 -1.98 -0.62 1.60
C ASN A 57 -2.53 -1.72 2.51
N SER A 58 -3.55 -2.41 2.03
CA SER A 58 -4.22 -3.47 2.79
C SER A 58 -3.70 -4.85 2.40
N CYS A 59 -3.75 -5.82 3.32
CA CYS A 59 -3.62 -7.23 2.98
C CYS A 59 -4.80 -7.78 2.17
N GLY A 60 -5.86 -6.99 2.00
CA GLY A 60 -7.08 -7.38 1.29
C GLY A 60 -7.93 -8.37 2.09
N ALA A 61 -9.02 -8.82 1.47
CA ALA A 61 -9.87 -9.84 2.05
C ALA A 61 -9.11 -11.15 2.22
N MET A 62 -9.24 -11.77 3.40
CA MET A 62 -8.67 -13.08 3.65
C MET A 62 -9.51 -14.17 2.96
N ASN A 63 -8.86 -15.00 2.16
CA ASN A 63 -9.50 -16.14 1.51
C ASN A 63 -9.51 -17.37 2.44
N ILE A 64 -10.52 -17.41 3.31
CA ILE A 64 -10.76 -18.51 4.25
C ILE A 64 -12.14 -19.08 3.95
N GLU A 65 -12.24 -20.41 3.90
CA GLU A 65 -13.53 -21.08 3.84
C GLU A 65 -14.24 -20.92 5.19
N TYR A 66 -15.56 -20.77 5.20
CA TYR A 66 -16.37 -20.67 6.42
C TYR A 66 -17.12 -21.98 6.67
N PRO A 67 -16.43 -23.02 7.19
CA PRO A 67 -17.07 -24.28 7.53
C PRO A 67 -18.10 -24.07 8.65
N GLU A 68 -19.01 -25.03 8.78
CA GLU A 68 -20.03 -24.98 9.82
C GLU A 68 -19.43 -24.75 11.20
N TYR A 69 -20.16 -23.98 12.01
CA TYR A 69 -19.82 -23.65 13.40
C TYR A 69 -18.58 -22.76 13.58
N LEU A 70 -17.95 -22.26 12.52
CA LEU A 70 -16.90 -21.24 12.59
C LEU A 70 -17.52 -19.84 12.76
N ILE A 71 -17.00 -19.08 13.71
CA ILE A 71 -17.43 -17.73 14.07
C ILE A 71 -16.29 -16.76 13.79
N LYS A 72 -16.58 -15.73 13.01
CA LYS A 72 -15.72 -14.57 12.82
C LYS A 72 -15.63 -13.76 14.11
N GLY A 73 -14.42 -13.47 14.56
CA GLY A 73 -14.18 -12.52 15.63
C GLY A 73 -14.62 -11.10 15.26
N PRO A 74 -14.75 -10.20 16.25
CA PRO A 74 -15.26 -8.84 16.05
C PRO A 74 -14.38 -8.00 15.11
N SER A 75 -13.08 -8.28 15.04
CA SER A 75 -12.14 -7.59 14.14
C SER A 75 -12.20 -8.09 12.69
N SER A 76 -13.05 -9.07 12.38
CA SER A 76 -13.11 -9.75 11.09
C SER A 76 -14.17 -9.19 10.13
N GLY A 77 -14.54 -7.92 10.29
CA GLY A 77 -15.55 -7.22 9.48
C GLY A 77 -15.10 -5.87 8.89
N GLU A 78 -13.83 -5.50 9.03
CA GLU A 78 -13.32 -4.20 8.56
C GLU A 78 -13.27 -4.11 7.02
N PRO A 79 -13.52 -2.91 6.44
CA PRO A 79 -13.51 -2.69 5.00
C PRO A 79 -12.10 -2.78 4.38
N ALA A 80 -11.07 -2.60 5.19
CA ALA A 80 -9.67 -2.80 4.81
C ALA A 80 -8.87 -3.23 6.04
N TYR A 81 -7.94 -4.17 5.85
CA TYR A 81 -7.02 -4.63 6.89
C TYR A 81 -5.63 -4.05 6.65
N LEU A 82 -5.22 -3.12 7.50
CA LEU A 82 -3.94 -2.42 7.43
C LEU A 82 -2.87 -3.15 8.25
N GLU A 83 -1.64 -2.64 8.18
CA GLU A 83 -0.52 -3.20 8.94
C GLU A 83 -0.84 -3.28 10.44
N GLY A 84 -0.76 -4.48 11.01
CA GLY A 84 -1.03 -4.74 12.41
C GLY A 84 -2.42 -5.27 12.71
N ASP A 85 -3.39 -5.07 11.82
CA ASP A 85 -4.77 -5.56 11.98
C ASP A 85 -4.81 -7.08 12.05
N LYS A 86 -5.76 -7.58 12.84
CA LYS A 86 -5.89 -9.01 13.14
C LYS A 86 -7.28 -9.52 12.77
N LEU A 87 -7.29 -10.68 12.14
CA LEU A 87 -8.47 -11.53 12.04
C LEU A 87 -8.41 -12.58 13.12
N SER A 88 -9.49 -12.75 13.85
CA SER A 88 -9.65 -13.84 14.79
C SER A 88 -10.84 -14.71 14.41
N PHE A 89 -10.71 -16.00 14.69
CA PHE A 89 -11.72 -17.01 14.45
C PHE A 89 -11.94 -17.80 15.74
N SER A 90 -13.19 -18.17 15.97
CA SER A 90 -13.60 -18.99 17.10
C SER A 90 -14.64 -20.00 16.63
N CYS A 91 -14.99 -20.97 17.47
CA CYS A 91 -16.06 -21.92 17.19
C CYS A 91 -17.22 -21.73 18.16
N PHE A 92 -18.41 -22.23 17.80
CA PHE A 92 -19.50 -22.39 18.76
C PHE A 92 -19.05 -23.16 20.00
N GLN A 93 -19.71 -22.92 21.14
CA GLN A 93 -19.34 -23.50 22.44
C GLN A 93 -19.27 -25.03 22.45
N THR A 94 -20.02 -25.71 21.58
CA THR A 94 -20.03 -27.18 21.43
C THR A 94 -18.83 -27.75 20.67
N HIS A 95 -18.03 -26.89 20.03
CA HIS A 95 -16.91 -27.27 19.17
C HIS A 95 -15.57 -26.77 19.73
N VAL A 96 -14.48 -27.31 19.17
CA VAL A 96 -13.09 -26.91 19.44
C VAL A 96 -12.47 -26.51 18.12
N ILE A 97 -11.80 -25.35 18.14
CA ILE A 97 -11.06 -24.85 16.99
C ILE A 97 -9.83 -25.71 16.73
N LYS A 98 -9.59 -25.98 15.46
CA LYS A 98 -8.41 -26.66 14.92
C LYS A 98 -7.84 -25.80 13.80
N GLY A 99 -6.53 -25.88 13.59
CA GLY A 99 -5.80 -24.95 12.72
C GLY A 99 -5.46 -23.65 13.43
N ASP A 100 -5.13 -22.61 12.65
CA ASP A 100 -4.75 -21.31 13.18
C ASP A 100 -5.97 -20.41 13.34
N SER A 101 -6.12 -19.86 14.54
CA SER A 101 -7.29 -19.06 14.92
C SER A 101 -7.09 -17.56 14.75
N GLU A 102 -5.85 -17.11 14.52
CA GLU A 102 -5.52 -15.71 14.39
C GLU A 102 -4.59 -15.48 13.19
N PHE A 103 -4.88 -14.43 12.43
CA PHE A 103 -4.06 -13.99 11.31
C PHE A 103 -3.81 -12.50 11.42
N GLN A 104 -2.58 -12.07 11.16
CA GLN A 104 -2.21 -10.65 11.24
C GLN A 104 -1.75 -10.14 9.87
N CYS A 105 -2.19 -8.94 9.51
CA CYS A 105 -1.72 -8.27 8.31
C CYS A 105 -0.33 -7.66 8.58
N ARG A 106 0.67 -8.03 7.77
CA ARG A 106 2.07 -7.60 7.96
C ARG A 106 2.67 -7.08 6.67
N LYS A 107 3.60 -6.15 6.81
CA LYS A 107 4.49 -5.72 5.74
C LYS A 107 5.63 -6.73 5.58
N ILE A 108 5.71 -7.35 4.41
CA ILE A 108 6.75 -8.33 4.06
C ILE A 108 7.66 -7.72 2.99
N ARG A 109 8.98 -7.90 3.17
CA ARG A 109 9.99 -7.50 2.19
C ARG A 109 10.23 -8.66 1.21
N ASN A 110 10.17 -8.36 -0.07
CA ASN A 110 10.43 -9.30 -1.16
C ASN A 110 11.94 -9.37 -1.49
N GLU A 111 12.34 -10.35 -2.29
CA GLU A 111 13.74 -10.57 -2.71
C GLU A 111 14.29 -9.43 -3.56
N ASP A 112 13.43 -8.80 -4.37
CA ASP A 112 13.74 -7.63 -5.21
C ASP A 112 13.80 -6.31 -4.42
N ASN A 113 13.83 -6.38 -3.09
CA ASN A 113 13.82 -5.25 -2.17
C ASN A 113 12.51 -4.43 -2.19
N SER A 114 11.49 -4.86 -2.93
CA SER A 114 10.14 -4.33 -2.84
C SER A 114 9.45 -4.81 -1.56
N TRP A 115 8.27 -4.29 -1.28
CA TRP A 115 7.47 -4.74 -0.15
C TRP A 115 6.02 -5.00 -0.58
N ARG A 116 5.36 -5.89 0.15
CA ARG A 116 3.93 -6.18 -0.01
C ARG A 116 3.26 -6.36 1.33
N MET A 117 1.97 -6.10 1.38
CA MET A 117 1.14 -6.48 2.52
C MET A 117 0.71 -7.93 2.35
N GLN A 118 0.89 -8.72 3.39
CA GLN A 118 0.53 -10.13 3.38
C GLN A 118 0.00 -10.55 4.76
N TRP A 119 -1.03 -11.39 4.74
CA TRP A 119 -1.46 -12.11 5.93
C TRP A 119 -0.36 -13.05 6.43
N THR A 120 -0.26 -13.25 7.74
CA THR A 120 0.57 -14.32 8.31
C THR A 120 0.19 -15.67 7.71
N LEU A 121 1.18 -16.50 7.43
CA LEU A 121 0.95 -17.86 6.96
C LEU A 121 0.36 -18.71 8.11
N GLY A 122 -0.59 -19.56 7.77
CA GLY A 122 -1.25 -20.46 8.72
C GLY A 122 -2.17 -21.44 8.01
N GLY A 123 -2.64 -22.43 8.76
CA GLY A 123 -3.61 -23.42 8.31
C GLY A 123 -5.04 -22.93 8.44
N GLN A 124 -5.89 -23.36 7.50
CA GLN A 124 -7.33 -23.08 7.49
C GLN A 124 -7.99 -23.49 8.84
N PRO A 125 -8.64 -22.55 9.56
CA PRO A 125 -9.36 -22.88 10.77
C PRO A 125 -10.62 -23.70 10.47
N TRP A 126 -10.91 -24.65 11.35
CA TRP A 126 -12.14 -25.43 11.30
C TRP A 126 -12.57 -25.87 12.70
N CYS A 127 -13.84 -26.27 12.82
CA CYS A 127 -14.45 -26.61 14.10
C CYS A 127 -14.73 -28.11 14.19
N ARG A 128 -14.18 -28.77 15.21
CA ARG A 128 -14.47 -30.17 15.54
C ARG A 128 -15.42 -30.26 16.72
N HIS A 129 -16.43 -31.11 16.65
CA HIS A 129 -17.33 -31.35 17.77
C HIS A 129 -16.58 -31.91 19.00
N ARG A 130 -16.84 -31.37 20.20
CA ARG A 130 -16.12 -31.76 21.43
C ARG A 130 -16.32 -33.23 21.83
N LEU A 131 -17.55 -33.74 21.66
CA LEU A 131 -17.91 -35.11 22.02
C LEU A 131 -17.35 -36.18 21.05
N ALA A 132 -16.70 -35.78 19.98
CA ALA A 132 -16.07 -36.69 19.03
C ALA A 132 -14.58 -36.91 19.32
N LEU A 133 -14.12 -36.64 20.56
CA LEU A 133 -12.74 -36.85 21.02
C LEU A 133 -12.45 -38.34 21.27
#